data_AF-A0A258S8M3-F1
#
_entry.id   AF-A0A258S8M3-F1
#
_cell.length_a   1.000
_cell.length_b   1.000
_cell.length_c   1.000
_cell.angle_alpha   90.00
_cell.angle_beta   90.00
_cell.angle_gamma   90.00
#
_symmetry.space_group_name_H-M   'P 1'
#
loop_
_entity.id
_entity.type
_entity.pdbx_description
1 polymer ?
#
loop_
_entity_poly.entity_id
_entity_poly.type
_entity_poly.pdbx_seq_one_letter_code
_entity_poly.pdbx_strand_id
1 'polypeptide(L)' 'ALAPEQLEVRLRELPERTEETVLLIRADARTEHQAVVQALNAAKAAGLLHIGLATDPSSQNE' A
#
# COMPACT_ATOMS: atom_id res chain seq x y z
N ALA A 1 4.98 -10.87 -6.36
CA ALA A 1 3.87 -10.02 -5.88
C ALA A 1 3.18 -10.73 -4.72
N LEU A 2 3.00 -10.07 -3.58
CA LEU A 2 2.18 -10.60 -2.49
C LEU A 2 0.70 -10.58 -2.91
N ALA A 3 -0.05 -11.61 -2.52
CA ALA A 3 -1.50 -11.59 -2.71
C ALA A 3 -2.12 -10.49 -1.82
N PRO A 4 -3.17 -9.79 -2.27
CA PRO A 4 -3.81 -8.71 -1.52
C PRO A 4 -4.31 -9.15 -0.13
N GLU A 5 -4.69 -10.43 0.01
CA GLU A 5 -5.11 -11.04 1.29
C GLU A 5 -3.96 -11.13 2.29
N GLN A 6 -2.76 -11.46 1.82
CA GLN A 6 -1.55 -11.52 2.67
C GLN A 6 -1.07 -10.11 3.03
N LEU A 7 -1.30 -9.13 2.17
CA LEU A 7 -1.03 -7.74 2.46
C LEU A 7 -1.89 -7.25 3.64
N GLU A 8 -3.19 -7.55 3.65
CA GLU A 8 -4.08 -7.18 4.76
C GLU A 8 -3.61 -7.76 6.10
N VAL A 9 -3.28 -9.07 6.14
CA VAL A 9 -2.83 -9.74 7.36
C VAL A 9 -1.54 -9.12 7.87
N ARG A 10 -0.55 -8.98 6.98
CA ARG A 10 0.74 -8.34 7.32
C ARG A 10 0.58 -6.91 7.81
N LEU A 11 -0.37 -6.19 7.22
CA LEU A 11 -0.71 -4.87 7.69
C LEU A 11 -1.28 -4.99 9.12
N ARG A 12 -2.36 -5.73 9.36
CA ARG A 12 -2.94 -5.86 10.71
C ARG A 12 -1.94 -6.31 11.79
N GLU A 13 -0.94 -7.11 11.43
CA GLU A 13 0.09 -7.60 12.35
C GLU A 13 1.25 -6.63 12.62
N LEU A 14 1.29 -5.42 12.01
CA LEU A 14 2.36 -4.49 12.34
C LEU A 14 2.25 -4.03 13.81
N PRO A 15 3.33 -4.15 14.59
CA PRO A 15 3.37 -3.61 15.95
C PRO A 15 3.31 -2.07 15.92
N GLU A 16 2.77 -1.48 17.00
CA GLU A 16 2.73 -0.02 17.22
C GLU A 16 1.83 0.78 16.26
N ARG A 17 0.86 0.11 15.62
CA ARG A 17 -0.16 0.81 14.83
C ARG A 17 -1.06 1.65 15.71
N THR A 18 -0.96 2.96 15.53
CA THR A 18 -1.88 3.95 16.05
C THR A 18 -2.75 4.49 14.93
N GLU A 19 -3.85 5.16 15.29
CA GLU A 19 -4.74 5.83 14.35
C GLU A 19 -4.01 6.88 13.48
N GLU A 20 -2.87 7.37 13.95
CA GLU A 20 -1.98 8.33 13.28
C GLU A 20 -0.94 7.68 12.36
N THR A 21 -0.89 6.35 12.29
CA THR A 21 0.09 5.64 11.46
C THR A 21 -0.14 5.93 9.98
N VAL A 22 0.84 6.59 9.36
CA VAL A 22 0.81 6.93 7.93
C VAL A 22 1.38 5.77 7.11
N LEU A 23 0.57 5.22 6.22
CA LEU A 23 1.02 4.24 5.22
C LEU A 23 1.42 4.96 3.95
N LEU A 24 2.68 4.81 3.52
CA LEU A 24 3.14 5.28 2.23
C LEU A 24 3.11 4.13 1.21
N ILE A 25 2.23 4.24 0.20
CA ILE A 25 2.18 3.34 -0.94
C ILE A 25 3.04 3.94 -2.04
N ARG A 26 4.16 3.28 -2.37
CA ARG A 26 5.00 3.64 -3.52
C ARG A 26 4.64 2.73 -4.68
N ALA A 27 4.22 3.31 -5.79
CA ALA A 27 3.85 2.59 -6.99
C ALA A 27 4.71 3.07 -8.16
N ASP A 28 5.24 2.13 -8.95
CA ASP A 28 5.96 2.45 -10.17
C ASP A 28 5.02 3.12 -11.19
N ALA A 29 5.55 4.03 -12.02
CA ALA A 29 4.77 4.69 -13.07
C ALA A 29 4.11 3.72 -14.09
N ARG A 30 4.62 2.49 -14.18
CA ARG A 30 4.09 1.41 -15.04
C ARG A 30 3.13 0.48 -14.30
N THR A 31 2.88 0.74 -13.02
CA THR A 31 1.98 -0.08 -12.19
C THR A 31 0.55 0.13 -12.65
N GLU A 32 -0.14 -0.99 -12.92
CA GLU A 32 -1.56 -0.98 -13.24
C GLU A 32 -2.36 -0.28 -12.14
N HIS A 33 -3.28 0.59 -12.53
CA HIS A 33 -4.14 1.32 -11.59
C HIS A 33 -4.86 0.37 -10.61
N GLN A 34 -5.28 -0.80 -11.11
CA GLN A 34 -5.92 -1.82 -10.25
C GLN A 34 -4.99 -2.33 -9.14
N ALA A 35 -3.68 -2.46 -9.38
CA ALA A 35 -2.75 -2.90 -8.35
C ALA A 35 -2.64 -1.86 -7.22
N VAL A 36 -2.64 -0.56 -7.56
CA VAL A 36 -2.65 0.52 -6.57
C VAL A 36 -3.96 0.53 -5.77
N VAL A 37 -5.10 0.35 -6.45
CA VAL A 37 -6.42 0.28 -5.80
C VAL A 37 -6.51 -0.93 -4.86
N GLN A 38 -5.94 -2.08 -5.23
CA GLN A 38 -5.90 -3.26 -4.36
C GLN A 38 -5.09 -2.99 -3.08
N ALA A 39 -3.94 -2.31 -3.19
CA ALA A 39 -3.14 -1.91 -2.03
C ALA A 39 -3.88 -0.91 -1.13
N LEU A 40 -4.58 0.07 -1.73
CA LEU A 40 -5.44 1.02 -1.01
C LEU A 40 -6.58 0.32 -0.26
N ASN A 41 -7.25 -0.64 -0.89
CA ASN A 41 -8.33 -1.40 -0.24
C ASN A 41 -7.82 -2.25 0.92
N ALA A 42 -6.68 -2.93 0.75
CA ALA A 42 -6.05 -3.70 1.83
C ALA A 42 -5.63 -2.81 3.01
N ALA A 43 -5.09 -1.62 2.74
CA ALA A 43 -4.76 -0.64 3.77
C ALA A 43 -5.98 -0.19 4.55
N LYS A 44 -7.07 0.15 3.85
CA LYS A 44 -8.33 0.55 4.45
C LYS A 44 -8.95 -0.58 5.28
N ALA A 45 -8.95 -1.81 4.78
CA ALA A 45 -9.47 -2.98 5.49
C ALA A 45 -8.62 -3.37 6.72
N ALA A 46 -7.35 -2.95 6.74
CA ALA A 46 -6.47 -3.05 7.90
C ALA A 46 -6.62 -1.87 8.89
N GLY A 47 -7.55 -0.94 8.67
CA GLY A 47 -7.85 0.18 9.59
C GLY A 47 -6.91 1.38 9.47
N LEU A 48 -6.09 1.46 8.42
CA LEU A 48 -5.18 2.59 8.21
C LEU A 48 -5.91 3.73 7.51
N LEU A 49 -6.04 4.87 8.20
CA LEU A 49 -6.78 6.04 7.72
C LEU A 49 -5.89 7.03 6.97
N HIS A 50 -4.62 7.13 7.35
CA HIS A 50 -3.65 8.02 6.72
C HIS A 50 -2.85 7.27 5.65
N ILE A 51 -3.22 7.44 4.38
CA ILE A 51 -2.55 6.79 3.25
C ILE A 51 -1.97 7.85 2.33
N GLY A 52 -0.65 7.84 2.17
CA GLY A 52 0.06 8.63 1.16
C GLY A 52 0.34 7.78 -0.07
N LEU A 53 0.05 8.30 -1.26
CA LEU A 53 0.44 7.67 -2.52
C LEU A 53 1.61 8.45 -3.13
N ALA A 54 2.70 7.75 -3.43
CA ALA A 54 3.84 8.30 -4.14
C ALA A 54 4.08 7.49 -5.42
N THR A 55 4.16 8.16 -6.56
CA THR A 55 4.56 7.53 -7.81
C THR A 55 6.06 7.58 -7.91
N ASP A 56 6.71 6.43 -8.08
CA ASP A 56 8.15 6.36 -8.31
C ASP A 56 8.42 6.33 -9.83
N PRO A 57 9.02 7.40 -10.41
CA PRO A 57 9.31 7.46 -11.84
C PRO A 57 10.55 6.63 -12.25
N SER A 58 11.30 6.08 -11.30
CA SER A 58 12.60 5.45 -11.54
C SER A 58 12.51 4.15 -12.36
N SER A 59 11.35 3.50 -12.38
CA SER A 59 11.13 2.24 -13.10
C SER A 59 10.85 2.41 -14.60
N GLN A 60 11.14 3.60 -15.14
CA GLN A 60 11.15 3.86 -16.58
C GLN A 60 12.51 3.48 -17.24
N ASN A 61 13.53 3.14 -16.45
CA ASN A 61 14.87 2.75 -16.93
C ASN A 61 15.32 1.40 -16.35
N GLU A 62 14.73 0.30 -16.82
CA GLU A 62 15.36 -1.04 -16.81
C GLU A 62 15.05 -1.77 -18.12
#